data_AF-A0A9E5IKW7-F1
#
_entry.id   AF-A0A9E5IKW7-F1
#
_cell.length_a   1.000
_cell.length_b   1.000
_cell.length_c   1.000
_cell.angle_alpha   90.00
_cell.angle_beta   90.00
_cell.angle_gamma   90.00
#
_symmetry.space_group_name_H-M   'P 1'
#
loop_
_entity.id
_entity.type
_entity.pdbx_description
1 polymer ?
#
loop_
_entity_poly.entity_id
_entity_poly.type
_entity_poly.pdbx_seq_one_letter_code
_entity_poly.pdbx_strand_id
1 'polypeptide(L)'
;RPQTARDLLRDATTLGVTAIHFVATERADPNYAAATLWTSGEWRRYLLAGAAQACDTRLPAIHWSENLEAALANLPSTSRRLALDNYEATASMTHALIALPGSATTLAFGPERGWGALDRAALRGAGFTLCSLGGRVLRLETAVTGALVLTHGLATGMA
;
A
#
# COMPACT_ATOMS: atom_id res chain seq x y z
N ARG A 1 5.23 0.00 12.01
CA ARG A 1 6.30 -0.54 12.89
C ARG A 1 7.06 -1.73 12.26
N PRO A 2 8.29 -2.10 12.72
CA PRO A 2 9.13 -3.11 12.07
C PRO A 2 8.50 -4.51 11.91
N GLN A 3 7.78 -5.01 12.93
CA GLN A 3 7.13 -6.32 12.81
C GLN A 3 6.08 -6.34 11.69
N THR A 4 5.18 -5.35 11.68
CA THR A 4 4.17 -5.21 10.61
C THR A 4 4.82 -5.08 9.24
N ALA A 5 5.97 -4.40 9.13
CA ALA A 5 6.72 -4.29 7.89
C ALA A 5 7.17 -5.66 7.34
N ARG A 6 7.67 -6.54 8.21
CA ARG A 6 8.11 -7.89 7.82
C ARG A 6 6.96 -8.70 7.24
N ASP A 7 5.81 -8.65 7.91
CA ASP A 7 4.60 -9.34 7.46
C ASP A 7 4.13 -8.77 6.11
N LEU A 8 4.09 -7.44 5.96
CA LEU A 8 3.73 -6.78 4.70
C LEU A 8 4.69 -7.10 3.56
N LEU A 9 6.00 -7.08 3.80
CA LEU A 9 7.02 -7.40 2.80
C LEU A 9 6.83 -8.83 2.27
N ARG A 10 6.60 -9.80 3.16
CA ARG A 10 6.33 -11.19 2.77
C ARG A 10 5.00 -11.30 2.04
N ASP A 11 3.91 -10.91 2.69
CA ASP A 11 2.55 -11.21 2.25
C ASP A 11 2.19 -10.44 0.97
N ALA A 12 2.61 -9.17 0.85
CA ALA A 12 2.38 -8.41 -0.38
C ALA A 12 3.19 -8.99 -1.55
N THR A 13 4.41 -9.47 -1.31
CA THR A 13 5.20 -10.17 -2.35
C THR A 13 4.53 -11.46 -2.77
N THR A 14 4.04 -12.26 -1.82
CA THR A 14 3.27 -13.48 -2.12
C THR A 14 2.04 -13.18 -2.98
N LEU A 15 1.40 -12.04 -2.74
CA LEU A 15 0.25 -11.55 -3.51
C LEU A 15 0.64 -10.81 -4.79
N GLY A 16 1.89 -10.87 -5.26
CA GLY A 16 2.28 -10.40 -6.60
C GLY A 16 2.28 -8.88 -6.79
N VAL A 17 2.46 -8.08 -5.73
CA VAL A 17 2.65 -6.63 -5.89
C VAL A 17 3.91 -6.34 -6.71
N THR A 18 3.86 -5.30 -7.56
CA THR A 18 4.98 -4.93 -8.43
C THR A 18 5.96 -3.96 -7.77
N ALA A 19 5.46 -3.12 -6.87
CA ALA A 19 6.27 -2.16 -6.11
C ALA A 19 5.65 -1.89 -4.73
N ILE A 20 6.50 -1.61 -3.74
CA ILE A 20 6.11 -1.18 -2.40
C ILE A 20 6.85 0.12 -2.08
N HIS A 21 6.10 1.16 -1.75
CA HIS A 21 6.62 2.46 -1.38
C HIS A 21 6.44 2.66 0.12
N PHE A 22 7.56 2.77 0.85
CA PHE A 22 7.55 3.20 2.24
C PHE A 22 7.78 4.71 2.30
N VAL A 23 6.97 5.38 3.12
CA VAL A 23 6.93 6.82 3.16
C VAL A 23 6.69 7.33 4.57
N ALA A 24 7.36 8.41 4.94
CA ALA A 24 7.05 9.13 6.17
C ALA A 24 5.77 9.95 5.97
N THR A 25 4.86 9.87 6.95
CA THR A 25 3.58 10.57 6.95
C THR A 25 3.41 11.32 8.26
N GLU A 26 2.43 12.22 8.33
CA GLU A 26 2.21 13.11 9.49
C GLU A 26 2.16 12.36 10.83
N ARG A 27 1.62 11.13 10.83
CA ARG A 27 1.38 10.32 12.04
C ARG A 27 2.27 9.09 12.15
N ALA A 28 3.26 8.94 11.27
CA ALA A 28 4.20 7.82 11.31
C ALA A 28 5.24 7.98 12.43
N ASP A 29 5.82 6.87 12.88
CA ASP A 29 6.98 6.90 13.76
C ASP A 29 8.21 7.41 12.97
N PRO A 30 8.83 8.55 13.34
CA PRO A 30 9.94 9.13 12.60
C PRO A 30 11.17 8.22 12.55
N ASN A 31 11.32 7.31 13.50
CA ASN A 31 12.49 6.40 13.56
C ASN A 31 12.32 5.18 12.67
N TYR A 32 11.16 4.97 12.07
CA TYR A 32 10.86 3.76 11.32
C TYR A 32 11.75 3.57 10.08
N ALA A 33 12.08 4.66 9.38
CA ALA A 33 12.99 4.62 8.24
C ALA A 33 14.42 4.23 8.63
N ALA A 34 14.84 4.56 9.85
CA ALA A 34 16.17 4.21 10.39
C ALA A 34 16.21 2.83 11.07
N ALA A 35 15.11 2.08 11.06
CA ALA A 35 15.05 0.76 11.70
C ALA A 35 16.06 -0.22 11.09
N THR A 36 16.62 -1.08 11.93
CA THR A 36 17.62 -2.10 11.54
C THR A 36 17.13 -3.04 10.44
N LEU A 37 15.81 -3.21 10.30
CA LEU A 37 15.18 -3.93 9.21
C LEU A 37 15.70 -3.47 7.83
N TRP A 38 15.92 -2.16 7.66
CA TRP A 38 16.32 -1.55 6.39
C TRP A 38 17.82 -1.55 6.19
N THR A 39 18.59 -1.32 7.26
CA THR A 39 20.05 -1.19 7.19
C THR A 39 20.78 -2.54 7.15
N SER A 40 20.21 -3.58 7.77
CA SER A 40 20.82 -4.92 7.80
C SER A 40 20.61 -5.75 6.53
N GLY A 41 19.76 -5.27 5.60
CA GLY A 41 19.31 -6.06 4.46
C GLY A 41 18.27 -7.15 4.79
N GLU A 42 17.82 -7.23 6.05
CA GLU A 42 16.82 -8.19 6.52
C GLU A 42 15.53 -8.13 5.68
N TRP A 43 15.08 -6.93 5.28
CA TRP A 43 13.88 -6.72 4.46
C TRP A 43 13.85 -7.60 3.20
N ARG A 44 15.00 -7.79 2.54
CA ARG A 44 15.09 -8.57 1.29
C ARG A 44 14.82 -10.05 1.53
N ARG A 45 15.10 -10.57 2.72
CA ARG A 45 14.81 -11.97 3.08
C ARG A 45 13.31 -12.24 3.11
N TYR A 46 12.50 -11.27 3.53
CA TYR A 46 11.04 -11.39 3.53
C TYR A 46 10.45 -11.36 2.12
N LEU A 47 11.01 -10.54 1.21
CA LEU A 47 10.61 -10.58 -0.19
C LEU A 47 10.91 -11.94 -0.83
N LEU A 48 12.13 -12.46 -0.63
CA LEU A 48 12.51 -13.77 -1.13
C LEU A 48 11.60 -14.89 -0.59
N ALA A 49 11.28 -14.83 0.71
CA ALA A 49 10.38 -15.80 1.32
C ALA A 49 8.97 -15.74 0.71
N GLY A 50 8.42 -14.54 0.49
CA GLY A 50 7.11 -14.37 -0.13
C GLY A 50 7.07 -14.87 -1.58
N ALA A 51 8.08 -14.53 -2.38
CA ALA A 51 8.18 -14.99 -3.77
C ALA A 51 8.32 -16.53 -3.84
N ALA A 52 9.15 -17.11 -2.97
CA ALA A 52 9.30 -18.57 -2.88
C ALA A 52 7.99 -19.27 -2.50
N GLN A 53 7.20 -18.70 -1.57
CA GLN A 53 5.88 -19.23 -1.20
C GLN A 53 4.87 -19.15 -2.35
N ALA A 54 4.96 -18.12 -3.19
CA ALA A 54 4.12 -17.95 -4.37
C ALA A 54 4.60 -18.75 -5.59
N CYS A 55 5.74 -19.44 -5.50
CA CYS A 55 6.42 -20.03 -6.66
C CYS A 55 6.70 -19.00 -7.78
N ASP A 56 6.96 -17.74 -7.43
CA ASP A 56 7.33 -16.67 -8.37
C ASP A 56 8.84 -16.35 -8.25
N THR A 57 9.41 -15.83 -9.33
CA THR A 57 10.81 -15.38 -9.43
C THR A 57 10.94 -13.86 -9.40
N ARG A 58 9.81 -13.13 -9.49
CA ARG A 58 9.79 -11.67 -9.47
C ARG A 58 9.69 -11.15 -8.04
N LEU A 59 10.51 -10.15 -7.72
CA LEU A 59 10.45 -9.41 -6.47
C LEU A 59 9.90 -8.01 -6.73
N PRO A 60 9.09 -7.44 -5.81
CA PRO A 60 8.66 -6.06 -5.93
C PRO A 60 9.84 -5.10 -5.80
N ALA A 61 9.77 -3.99 -6.53
CA ALA A 61 10.65 -2.86 -6.29
C ALA A 61 10.32 -2.22 -4.94
N ILE A 62 11.34 -1.90 -4.14
CA ILE A 62 11.17 -1.21 -2.84
C ILE A 62 11.66 0.22 -2.97
N HIS A 63 10.79 1.17 -2.64
CA HIS A 63 11.08 2.60 -2.69
C HIS A 63 10.94 3.24 -1.32
N TRP A 64 11.80 4.22 -1.05
CA TRP A 64 11.73 5.08 0.12
C TRP A 64 11.54 6.53 -0.30
N SER A 65 10.68 7.22 0.42
CA SER A 65 10.48 8.66 0.24
C SER A 65 10.44 9.35 1.59
N GLU A 66 11.09 10.50 1.66
CA GLU A 66 11.19 11.33 2.87
C GLU A 66 9.86 11.92 3.32
N ASN A 67 8.91 12.07 2.40
CA ASN A 67 7.56 12.56 2.67
C ASN A 67 6.58 12.02 1.61
N LEU A 68 5.28 12.19 1.90
CA LEU A 68 4.20 11.70 1.05
C LEU A 68 4.19 12.38 -0.33
N GLU A 69 4.46 13.67 -0.42
CA GLU A 69 4.47 14.37 -1.72
C GLU A 69 5.54 13.82 -2.67
N ALA A 70 6.75 13.56 -2.17
CA ALA A 70 7.84 12.95 -2.93
C ALA A 70 7.48 11.54 -3.40
N ALA A 71 6.78 10.74 -2.58
CA ALA A 71 6.30 9.43 -3.02
C ALA A 71 5.26 9.56 -4.14
N LEU A 72 4.30 10.47 -3.99
CA LEU A 72 3.21 10.68 -4.94
C LEU A 72 3.70 11.15 -6.31
N ALA A 73 4.76 11.97 -6.34
CA ALA A 73 5.38 12.45 -7.58
C ALA A 73 6.02 11.33 -8.42
N ASN A 74 6.41 10.22 -7.80
CA ASN A 74 7.06 9.08 -8.46
C ASN A 74 6.08 8.00 -8.91
N LEU A 75 4.78 8.18 -8.67
CA LEU A 75 3.76 7.20 -9.06
C LEU A 75 3.49 7.25 -10.58
N PRO A 76 3.17 6.10 -11.21
CA PRO A 76 2.73 6.07 -12.59
C PRO A 76 1.56 7.04 -12.84
N SER A 77 1.60 7.76 -13.95
CA SER A 77 0.59 8.77 -14.28
C SER A 77 -0.79 8.18 -14.57
N THR A 78 -0.88 6.89 -14.93
CA THR A 78 -2.12 6.25 -15.42
C THR A 78 -2.60 5.09 -14.54
N SER A 79 -2.40 5.15 -13.22
CA SER A 79 -2.94 4.16 -12.28
C SER A 79 -4.28 4.59 -11.68
N ARG A 80 -5.15 3.62 -11.37
CA ARG A 80 -6.25 3.79 -10.42
C ARG A 80 -5.64 4.08 -9.05
N ARG A 81 -5.98 5.21 -8.43
CA ARG A 81 -5.40 5.65 -7.15
C ARG A 81 -6.44 5.60 -6.03
N LEU A 82 -6.29 4.66 -5.10
CA LEU A 82 -7.20 4.46 -3.99
C LEU A 82 -6.43 4.56 -2.67
N ALA A 83 -6.93 5.33 -1.72
CA ALA A 83 -6.33 5.47 -0.41
C ALA A 83 -7.32 5.00 0.66
N LEU A 84 -6.91 4.02 1.47
CA LEU A 84 -7.78 3.43 2.46
C LEU A 84 -7.86 4.35 3.70
N ASP A 85 -9.07 4.75 4.06
CA ASP A 85 -9.32 5.68 5.17
C ASP A 85 -10.60 5.32 5.93
N ASN A 86 -10.56 5.38 7.27
CA ASN A 86 -11.68 5.01 8.13
C ASN A 86 -12.64 6.18 8.45
N TYR A 87 -12.25 7.42 8.15
CA TYR A 87 -12.90 8.63 8.65
C TYR A 87 -13.47 9.51 7.53
N GLU A 88 -12.77 9.62 6.41
CA GLU A 88 -13.09 10.52 5.30
C GLU A 88 -13.26 9.77 3.96
N ALA A 89 -13.51 8.46 4.00
CA ALA A 89 -13.81 7.67 2.81
C ALA A 89 -15.09 8.17 2.12
N THR A 90 -15.04 8.32 0.80
CA THR A 90 -16.16 8.78 -0.04
C THR A 90 -16.76 7.66 -0.88
N ALA A 91 -16.13 6.49 -0.92
CA ALA A 91 -16.60 5.31 -1.64
C ALA A 91 -16.13 4.02 -0.97
N SER A 92 -16.75 2.88 -1.31
CA SER A 92 -16.14 1.58 -0.99
C SER A 92 -14.98 1.30 -1.95
N MET A 93 -13.95 0.60 -1.48
CA MET A 93 -12.80 0.24 -2.31
C MET A 93 -13.22 -0.58 -3.54
N THR A 94 -14.13 -1.54 -3.40
CA THR A 94 -14.58 -2.39 -4.51
C THR A 94 -15.32 -1.59 -5.58
N HIS A 95 -16.16 -0.62 -5.17
CA HIS A 95 -16.82 0.27 -6.12
C HIS A 95 -15.79 1.14 -6.87
N ALA A 96 -14.84 1.74 -6.15
CA ALA A 96 -13.81 2.57 -6.76
C ALA A 96 -12.90 1.77 -7.72
N LEU A 97 -12.59 0.51 -7.42
CA LEU A 97 -11.83 -0.36 -8.31
C LEU A 97 -12.53 -0.60 -9.65
N ILE A 98 -13.86 -0.74 -9.64
CA ILE A 98 -14.67 -0.98 -10.85
C ILE A 98 -14.88 0.32 -11.64
N ALA A 99 -15.14 1.43 -10.93
CA ALA A 99 -15.54 2.69 -11.55
C ALA A 99 -14.36 3.49 -12.12
N LEU A 100 -13.18 3.42 -11.50
CA LEU A 100 -12.03 4.21 -11.92
C LEU A 100 -11.33 3.54 -13.12
N PRO A 101 -10.93 4.31 -14.15
CA PRO A 101 -10.19 3.78 -15.28
C PRO A 101 -8.73 3.49 -14.89
N GLY A 102 -8.10 2.50 -15.54
CA GLY A 102 -6.67 2.23 -15.43
C GLY A 102 -6.35 0.74 -15.33
N SER A 103 -5.29 0.32 -16.00
CA SER A 103 -4.82 -1.08 -15.99
C SER A 103 -3.99 -1.42 -14.75
N ALA A 104 -3.35 -0.42 -14.14
CA ALA A 104 -2.62 -0.56 -12.89
C ALA A 104 -3.40 0.07 -11.71
N THR A 105 -3.16 -0.44 -10.51
CA THR A 105 -3.77 0.07 -9.27
C THR A 105 -2.70 0.44 -8.27
N THR A 106 -2.77 1.66 -7.75
CA THR A 106 -1.99 2.13 -6.61
C THR A 106 -2.90 2.20 -5.39
N LEU A 107 -2.54 1.46 -4.35
CA LEU A 107 -3.21 1.45 -3.07
C LEU A 107 -2.34 2.16 -2.03
N ALA A 108 -2.90 3.14 -1.33
CA ALA A 108 -2.24 3.83 -0.24
C ALA A 108 -2.86 3.46 1.10
N PHE A 109 -2.02 3.19 2.10
CA PHE A 109 -2.43 2.87 3.47
C PHE A 109 -1.69 3.76 4.47
N GLY A 110 -2.43 4.31 5.43
CA GLY A 110 -1.85 5.13 6.48
C GLY A 110 -1.13 4.29 7.55
N PRO A 111 -0.37 4.93 8.44
CA PRO A 111 0.21 4.27 9.61
C PRO A 111 -0.89 3.79 10.57
N GLU A 112 -0.51 3.16 11.68
CA GLU A 112 -1.45 2.58 12.66
C GLU A 112 -2.48 3.60 13.20
N ARG A 113 -2.16 4.90 13.19
CA ARG A 113 -3.04 6.01 13.61
C ARG A 113 -3.82 6.66 12.44
N GLY A 114 -3.79 6.03 11.27
CA GLY A 114 -4.38 6.51 10.03
C GLY A 114 -3.71 7.77 9.49
N TRP A 115 -4.33 8.35 8.45
CA TRP A 115 -3.85 9.57 7.80
C TRP A 115 -4.04 10.82 8.65
N GLY A 116 -3.07 11.73 8.58
CA GLY A 116 -3.18 13.12 9.02
C GLY A 116 -4.04 13.98 8.09
N ALA A 117 -4.27 15.23 8.47
CA ALA A 117 -5.03 16.16 7.61
C ALA A 117 -4.23 16.55 6.37
N LEU A 118 -2.92 16.76 6.53
CA LEU A 118 -2.02 17.08 5.42
C LEU A 118 -1.88 15.88 4.48
N ASP A 119 -1.77 14.66 5.03
CA ASP A 119 -1.68 13.44 4.22
C ASP A 119 -2.91 13.29 3.31
N ARG A 120 -4.13 13.48 3.85
CA ARG A 120 -5.37 13.39 3.08
C ARG A 120 -5.45 14.46 2.00
N ALA A 121 -5.01 15.69 2.29
CA ALA A 121 -4.97 16.77 1.31
C ALA A 121 -4.01 16.43 0.16
N ALA A 122 -2.81 15.93 0.46
CA ALA A 122 -1.83 15.50 -0.54
C ALA A 122 -2.35 14.33 -1.40
N LEU A 123 -2.97 13.32 -0.78
CA LEU A 123 -3.59 12.20 -1.49
C LEU A 123 -4.66 12.67 -2.48
N ARG A 124 -5.59 13.53 -2.04
CA ARG A 124 -6.62 14.12 -2.91
C ARG A 124 -5.99 14.93 -4.04
N GLY A 125 -4.99 15.76 -3.75
CA GLY A 125 -4.25 16.54 -4.74
C GLY A 125 -3.56 15.67 -5.79
N ALA A 126 -3.13 14.46 -5.42
CA ALA A 126 -2.56 13.46 -6.32
C ALA A 126 -3.62 12.55 -6.97
N GLY A 127 -4.91 12.89 -6.89
CA GLY A 127 -5.99 12.16 -7.55
C GLY A 127 -6.40 10.85 -6.87
N PHE A 128 -6.04 10.64 -5.60
CA PHE A 128 -6.53 9.48 -4.85
C PHE A 128 -8.00 9.66 -4.46
N THR A 129 -8.78 8.60 -4.66
CA THR A 129 -10.09 8.47 -4.03
C THR A 129 -9.91 7.87 -2.64
N LEU A 130 -10.46 8.50 -1.60
CA LEU A 130 -10.45 7.93 -0.25
C LEU A 130 -11.55 6.86 -0.16
N CYS A 131 -11.17 5.66 0.24
CA CYS A 131 -12.02 4.48 0.19
C CYS A 131 -12.11 3.78 1.54
N SER A 132 -13.28 3.22 1.84
CA SER A 132 -13.47 2.31 2.96
C SER A 132 -13.22 0.86 2.55
N LEU A 133 -12.74 0.05 3.50
CA LEU A 133 -12.57 -1.40 3.35
C LEU A 133 -13.57 -2.13 4.27
N GLY A 134 -14.85 -1.88 4.02
CA GLY A 134 -15.96 -2.32 4.88
C GLY A 134 -16.14 -1.44 6.11
N GLY A 135 -17.04 -1.84 7.00
CA GLY A 135 -17.44 -1.05 8.18
C GLY A 135 -16.62 -1.28 9.46
N ARG A 136 -15.58 -2.11 9.42
CA ARG A 136 -14.74 -2.42 10.59
C ARG A 136 -13.37 -1.79 10.45
N VAL A 137 -12.85 -1.26 11.55
CA VAL A 137 -11.44 -0.85 11.63
C VAL A 137 -10.56 -2.09 11.62
N LEU A 138 -9.71 -2.22 10.61
CA LEU A 138 -8.79 -3.33 10.44
C LEU A 138 -7.38 -2.96 10.89
N ARG A 139 -6.61 -3.95 11.33
CA ARG A 139 -5.14 -3.80 11.46
C ARG A 139 -4.55 -3.58 10.07
N LEU A 140 -3.44 -2.84 10.00
CA LEU A 140 -2.81 -2.46 8.74
C LEU A 140 -2.50 -3.69 7.87
N GLU A 141 -1.85 -4.70 8.43
CA GLU A 141 -1.54 -5.96 7.73
C GLU A 141 -2.79 -6.63 7.13
N THR A 142 -3.89 -6.66 7.89
CA THR A 142 -5.17 -7.22 7.42
C THR A 142 -5.79 -6.38 6.31
N ALA A 143 -5.73 -5.05 6.45
CA ALA A 143 -6.25 -4.13 5.44
C ALA A 143 -5.48 -4.26 4.12
N VAL A 144 -4.15 -4.31 4.16
CA VAL A 144 -3.31 -4.49 2.96
C VAL A 144 -3.61 -5.82 2.29
N THR A 145 -3.56 -6.93 3.04
CA THR A 145 -3.83 -8.26 2.49
C THR A 145 -5.22 -8.36 1.87
N GLY A 146 -6.26 -7.88 2.56
CA GLY A 146 -7.63 -7.90 2.03
C GLY A 146 -7.79 -7.04 0.78
N ALA A 147 -7.21 -5.84 0.77
CA ALA A 147 -7.25 -4.93 -0.38
C ALA A 147 -6.53 -5.50 -1.60
N LEU A 148 -5.38 -6.15 -1.41
CA LEU A 148 -4.64 -6.81 -2.48
C LEU A 148 -5.40 -7.99 -3.09
N VAL A 149 -6.02 -8.84 -2.26
CA VAL A 149 -6.85 -9.96 -2.72
C VAL A 149 -8.04 -9.46 -3.54
N LEU A 150 -8.75 -8.43 -3.07
CA LEU A 150 -9.88 -7.83 -3.82
C LEU A 150 -9.43 -7.23 -5.15
N THR A 151 -8.26 -6.60 -5.18
CA THR A 151 -7.70 -6.02 -6.40
C THR A 151 -7.34 -7.10 -7.43
N HIS A 152 -6.73 -8.20 -6.98
CA HIS A 152 -6.39 -9.33 -7.85
C HIS A 152 -7.62 -10.04 -8.41
N GLY A 153 -8.61 -10.34 -7.55
CA GLY A 153 -9.82 -11.06 -7.97
C GLY A 153 -10.63 -10.31 -9.03
N LEU A 154 -10.62 -8.97 -8.98
CA LEU A 154 -11.29 -8.15 -9.99
C LEU A 154 -10.48 -8.02 -11.29
N ALA A 155 -9.15 -8.14 -11.24
CA ALA A 155 -8.31 -8.11 -12.44
C ALA A 155 -8.40 -9.41 -13.26
N THR A 156 -8.57 -10.56 -12.60
CA THR A 156 -8.68 -11.87 -13.27
C THR A 156 -10.09 -12.24 -13.71
N GLY A 157 -11.13 -11.62 -13.12
CA GLY A 157 -12.54 -11.86 -13.46
C GLY A 157 -13.08 -11.08 -14.68
N MET A 158 -12.23 -10.31 -15.37
CA MET A 158 -12.59 -9.51 -16.55
C MET A 158 -11.91 -9.99 -17.85
N ALA A 159 -11.34 -11.19 -17.86
CA ALA A 159 -10.78 -11.84 -19.04
C ALA A 159 -11.72 -12.95 -19.55
#